data_AF-A0A026WJA0-F1
#
_entry.id   AF-A0A026WJA0-F1
#
_cell.length_a   1.000
_cell.length_b   1.000
_cell.length_c   1.000
_cell.angle_alpha   90.00
_cell.angle_beta   90.00
_cell.angle_gamma   90.00
#
_symmetry.space_group_name_H-M   'P 1'
#
loop_
_entity.id
_entity.type
_entity.pdbx_description
1 polymer ?
#
loop_
_entity_poly.entity_id
_entity_poly.type
_entity_poly.pdbx_seq_one_letter_code
_entity_poly.pdbx_strand_id
1 'polypeptide(L)' 'RRKVILLRDNARPRVALSVKQTLLELEWQVEKKSFFERGIMKLPEKWQKTIKQNGQYIV' A
#
# COMPACT_ATOMS: atom_id res chain seq x y z
N ARG A 1 -6.34 19.49 -13.49
CA ARG A 1 -6.69 18.04 -13.31
C ARG A 1 -5.73 17.44 -12.29
N ARG A 2 -6.22 16.77 -11.22
CA ARG A 2 -5.33 16.13 -10.23
C ARG A 2 -4.74 14.84 -10.82
N LYS A 3 -3.44 14.64 -10.68
CA LYS A 3 -2.75 13.43 -11.13
C LYS A 3 -2.96 12.32 -10.09
N VAL A 4 -3.40 11.15 -10.54
CA VAL A 4 -3.53 9.95 -9.70
C VAL A 4 -2.26 9.11 -9.87
N ILE A 5 -1.69 8.63 -8.75
CA ILE A 5 -0.48 7.81 -8.71
C ILE A 5 -0.84 6.47 -8.09
N LEU A 6 -0.52 5.37 -8.76
CA LEU A 6 -0.72 4.01 -8.28
C LEU A 6 0.61 3.45 -7.77
N LEU A 7 0.66 3.01 -6.51
CA LEU A 7 1.77 2.27 -5.93
C LEU A 7 1.37 0.80 -5.81
N ARG A 8 2.21 -0.10 -6.33
CA ARG A 8 2.04 -1.56 -6.27
C ARG A 8 3.40 -2.23 -6.16
N ASP A 9 3.42 -3.48 -5.73
CA ASP A 9 4.62 -4.31 -5.77
C ASP A 9 4.91 -4.81 -7.20
N ASN A 10 6.10 -5.40 -7.36
CA ASN A 10 6.55 -5.98 -8.64
C ASN A 10 6.14 -7.46 -8.78
N ALA A 11 5.21 -7.97 -7.96
CA ALA A 11 4.78 -9.36 -8.02
C ALA A 11 4.09 -9.67 -9.36
N ARG A 12 4.39 -10.84 -9.93
CA ARG A 12 3.78 -11.29 -11.20
C ARG A 12 2.25 -11.28 -11.04
N PRO A 13 1.49 -10.64 -11.95
CA PRO A 13 0.04 -10.57 -11.81
C PRO A 13 -0.56 -11.95 -12.01
N ARG A 14 -1.10 -12.54 -10.94
CA ARG A 14 -2.03 -13.66 -11.02
C ARG A 14 -3.43 -13.07 -11.18
N VAL A 15 -3.82 -12.86 -12.44
CA VAL A 15 -5.15 -12.51 -12.97
C VAL A 15 -6.00 -11.57 -12.09
N ALA A 16 -6.01 -10.28 -12.42
CA ALA A 16 -6.76 -9.21 -11.73
C ALA A 16 -8.27 -9.49 -11.51
N LEU A 17 -8.88 -10.37 -12.32
CA LEU A 17 -10.28 -10.77 -12.17
C LEU A 17 -10.53 -11.53 -10.86
N SER A 18 -9.64 -12.49 -10.53
CA SER A 18 -9.74 -13.28 -9.30
C SER A 18 -9.54 -12.41 -8.05
N VAL A 19 -8.60 -11.46 -8.09
CA VAL A 19 -8.33 -10.53 -6.98
C VAL A 19 -9.54 -9.63 -6.69
N LYS A 20 -10.19 -9.08 -7.72
CA LYS A 20 -11.39 -8.26 -7.56
C LYS A 20 -12.55 -9.08 -6.97
N GLN A 21 -12.72 -10.31 -7.46
CA GLN A 21 -13.78 -11.21 -7.00
C GLN A 21 -13.58 -11.60 -5.52
N THR A 22 -12.36 -11.97 -5.13
CA THR A 22 -12.01 -12.28 -3.74
C THR A 22 -12.18 -11.06 -2.81
N LEU A 23 -11.83 -9.85 -3.23
CA LEU A 23 -12.04 -8.65 -2.41
C LEU A 23 -13.52 -8.35 -2.14
N LEU A 24 -14.41 -8.69 -3.08
CA LEU A 24 -15.85 -8.56 -2.90
C LEU A 24 -16.42 -9.66 -2.00
N GLU A 25 -15.92 -10.90 -2.15
CA GLU A 25 -16.34 -12.07 -1.36
C GLU A 25 -15.92 -12.00 0.11
N LEU A 26 -14.80 -11.33 0.41
CA LEU A 26 -14.25 -11.30 1.77
C LEU A 26 -14.89 -10.27 2.70
N GLU A 27 -15.85 -9.45 2.23
CA GLU A 27 -16.59 -8.45 3.03
C GLU A 27 -15.69 -7.59 3.95
N TRP A 28 -14.51 -7.18 3.47
CA TRP A 28 -13.55 -6.45 4.31
C TRP A 28 -14.16 -5.16 4.86
N GLN A 29 -14.12 -5.04 6.19
CA GLN A 29 -14.57 -3.82 6.87
C GLN A 29 -13.67 -2.64 6.48
N VAL A 30 -14.31 -1.56 6.06
CA VAL A 30 -13.61 -0.33 5.71
C VAL A 30 -13.30 0.44 6.99
N GLU A 31 -12.02 0.60 7.29
CA GLU A 31 -11.55 1.42 8.40
C GLU A 31 -11.84 2.92 8.22
N LYS A 32 -11.66 3.69 9.29
CA LYS A 32 -11.86 5.15 9.22
C LYS A 32 -10.88 5.80 8.25
N LYS A 33 -11.29 6.85 7.53
CA LYS A 33 -10.44 7.64 6.62
C LYS A 33 -9.07 8.00 7.23
N SER A 34 -9.05 8.40 8.50
CA SER A 34 -7.84 8.80 9.21
C SER A 34 -6.82 7.65 9.38
N PHE A 35 -7.28 6.40 9.41
CA PHE A 35 -6.40 5.22 9.42
C PHE A 35 -5.55 5.15 8.15
N PHE A 36 -6.19 5.27 6.99
CA PHE A 36 -5.52 5.24 5.69
C PHE A 36 -4.62 6.47 5.48
N GLU A 37 -5.10 7.67 5.84
CA GLU A 37 -4.30 8.90 5.75
C GLU A 37 -3.01 8.80 6.57
N ARG A 38 -3.08 8.31 7.82
CA ARG A 38 -1.90 8.09 8.67
C ARG A 38 -0.91 7.10 8.03
N GLY A 39 -1.41 6.05 7.39
CA GLY A 39 -0.56 5.07 6.69
C GLY A 39 0.26 5.71 5.57
N ILE A 40 -0.39 6.52 4.72
CA ILE A 40 0.25 7.23 3.62
C ILE A 40 1.26 8.26 4.12
N MET A 41 0.90 9.03 5.15
CA MET A 41 1.77 10.08 5.70
C MET A 41 3.02 9.52 6.40
N LYS A 42 3.07 8.23 6.75
CA LYS A 42 4.25 7.56 7.30
C LYS A 42 5.29 7.13 6.23
N LEU A 43 4.95 7.17 4.94
CA LEU A 43 5.85 6.73 3.86
C LEU A 43 7.19 7.48 3.84
N PRO A 44 7.23 8.83 3.95
CA PRO A 44 8.52 9.55 3.95
C PRO A 44 9.44 9.15 5.10
N GLU A 45 8.89 8.96 6.31
CA GLU A 45 9.65 8.52 7.48
C GLU A 45 10.25 7.12 7.25
N LYS A 46 9.46 6.19 6.70
CA LYS A 46 9.92 4.84 6.38
C LYS A 46 11.03 4.85 5.33
N TRP A 47 10.87 5.61 4.25
CA TRP A 47 11.90 5.73 3.23
C TRP A 47 13.20 6.31 3.78
N GLN A 48 13.11 7.35 4.61
CA GLN A 48 14.29 7.94 5.23
C GLN A 48 15.02 6.94 6.14
N LYS A 49 14.28 6.12 6.90
CA LYS A 49 14.88 5.06 7.73
C LYS A 49 15.57 3.99 6.87
N THR A 50 14.93 3.50 5.80
CA THR A 50 15.55 2.53 4.89
C THR A 50 16.83 3.06 4.26
N ILE A 51 16.86 4.34 3.84
CA ILE A 51 18.07 4.98 3.29
C ILE A 51 19.17 5.04 4.36
N LYS A 52 18.85 5.49 5.59
CA LYS A 52 19.81 5.56 6.70
C LYS A 52 20.37 4.19 7.10
N GLN A 53 19.61 3.12 6.87
CA GLN A 53 20.00 1.74 7.16
C GLN A 53 20.56 1.00 5.93
N ASN A 54 21.00 1.71 4.88
CA ASN A 54 21.58 1.13 3.66
C ASN A 54 20.71 0.03 3.03
N GLY A 55 19.39 0.22 3.01
CA GLY A 55 18.45 -0.71 2.40
C GLY A 55 18.07 -1.92 3.26
N GLN A 56 18.52 -2.00 4.51
CA GLN A 56 18.08 -3.03 5.45
C GLN A 56 16.60 -2.86 5.84
N TYR A 57 16.03 -3.93 6.39
CA TYR A 57 14.67 -3.90 6.91
C TYR A 57 14.56 -2.96 8.12
N ILE A 58 13.51 -2.14 8.11
CA ILE A 58 13.10 -1.33 9.26
C ILE A 58 12.29 -2.22 10.23
N VAL A 59 12.71 -2.27 11.50
CA VAL A 59 11.99 -2.94 12.60
C VAL A 59 11.03 -1.95 13.26
#